data_AF-A0A1A2YUF2-F1
#
_entry.id   AF-A0A1A2YUF2-F1
#
_cell.length_a   1.000
_cell.length_b   1.000
_cell.length_c   1.000
_cell.angle_alpha   90.00
_cell.angle_beta   90.00
_cell.angle_gamma   90.00
#
_symmetry.space_group_name_H-M   'P 1'
#
loop_
_entity.id
_entity.type
_entity.pdbx_description
1 polymer ?
#
loop_
_entity_poly.entity_id
_entity_poly.type
_entity_poly.pdbx_seq_one_letter_code
_entity_poly.pdbx_strand_id
1 'polypeptide(L)'
;MLSRRWLATLTVSIMAGAALVTGSAIATADPVNDGYLTQLQGLGFTWPPGHEAALIGMAQLICDDLGSGWTRDQVAEDIHSNLDGRGIHYGQVEAMVHLAHSTYCPNATCWVAPGSGASWC
;
A
#
# COMPACT_ATOMS: atom_id res chain seq x y z
N MET A 1 36.14 -48.43 -32.63
CA MET A 1 35.64 -47.16 -33.22
C MET A 1 34.52 -46.67 -32.32
N LEU A 2 34.83 -45.80 -31.35
CA LEU A 2 33.82 -45.23 -30.44
C LEU A 2 33.17 -44.01 -31.11
N SER A 3 31.85 -44.03 -31.14
CA SER A 3 30.98 -43.14 -31.92
C SER A 3 31.07 -41.69 -31.45
N ARG A 4 31.52 -40.81 -32.36
CA ARG A 4 31.59 -39.35 -32.21
C ARG A 4 30.22 -38.69 -31.97
N ARG A 5 29.12 -39.44 -32.09
CA ARG A 5 27.74 -38.98 -31.91
C ARG A 5 27.32 -38.84 -30.44
N TRP A 6 28.06 -39.44 -29.51
CA TRP A 6 27.71 -39.40 -28.08
C TRP A 6 28.24 -38.16 -27.35
N LEU A 7 29.30 -37.54 -27.86
CA LEU A 7 29.86 -36.30 -27.30
C LEU A 7 29.05 -35.04 -27.67
N ALA A 8 28.22 -35.09 -28.73
CA ALA A 8 27.38 -33.97 -29.13
C ALA A 8 26.10 -33.83 -28.29
N THR A 9 25.73 -34.85 -27.51
CA THR A 9 24.50 -34.82 -26.71
C THR A 9 24.71 -34.26 -25.30
N LEU A 10 25.97 -34.19 -24.83
CA LEU A 10 26.29 -33.68 -23.48
C LEU A 10 26.56 -32.17 -23.43
N THR A 11 26.75 -31.49 -24.56
CA THR A 11 26.95 -30.03 -24.60
C THR A 11 25.65 -29.24 -24.71
N VAL A 12 24.52 -29.88 -24.99
CA VAL A 12 23.22 -29.18 -25.07
C VAL A 12 22.60 -28.96 -23.69
N SER A 13 23.05 -29.67 -22.66
CA SER A 13 22.50 -29.61 -21.30
C SER A 13 22.88 -28.36 -20.48
N ILE A 14 23.63 -27.40 -21.05
CA ILE A 14 24.12 -26.21 -20.31
C ILE A 14 23.49 -24.91 -20.83
N MET A 15 22.69 -24.94 -21.90
CA MET A 15 22.05 -23.74 -22.47
C MET A 15 20.54 -23.93 -22.73
N ALA A 16 19.86 -24.65 -21.85
CA ALA A 16 18.49 -24.29 -21.46
C ALA A 16 18.62 -23.63 -20.08
N GLY A 17 19.20 -22.43 -20.02
CA GLY A 17 18.44 -21.23 -20.31
C GLY A 17 17.77 -20.83 -19.01
N ALA A 18 18.47 -20.00 -18.23
CA ALA A 18 18.04 -19.38 -16.99
C ALA A 18 16.80 -18.48 -17.20
N ALA A 19 15.67 -19.10 -17.51
CA ALA A 19 14.37 -18.46 -17.54
C ALA A 19 13.59 -19.04 -16.36
N LEU A 20 13.06 -18.16 -15.51
CA LEU A 20 12.22 -18.47 -14.34
C LEU A 20 12.97 -18.69 -13.00
N VAL A 21 14.08 -18.00 -12.77
CA VAL A 21 14.16 -17.23 -11.51
C VAL A 21 13.77 -15.79 -11.83
N THR A 22 12.61 -15.64 -12.47
CA THR A 22 11.80 -14.47 -12.16
C THR A 22 11.49 -14.69 -10.69
N GLY A 23 12.26 -14.03 -9.82
CA GLY A 23 11.85 -13.83 -8.45
C GLY A 23 10.44 -13.26 -8.57
N SER A 24 9.43 -14.11 -8.38
CA SER A 24 8.21 -13.66 -7.79
C SER A 24 8.72 -12.99 -6.53
N ALA A 25 8.84 -11.65 -6.59
CA ALA A 25 8.74 -10.86 -5.39
C ALA A 25 7.56 -11.49 -4.68
N ILE A 26 7.85 -12.21 -3.61
CA ILE A 26 6.84 -12.80 -2.75
C ILE A 26 6.08 -11.58 -2.29
N ALA A 27 5.02 -11.23 -3.01
CA ALA A 27 4.04 -10.28 -2.57
C ALA A 27 3.46 -10.98 -1.36
N THR A 28 3.99 -10.65 -0.19
CA THR A 28 3.44 -11.08 1.07
C THR A 28 2.06 -10.43 1.12
N ALA A 29 1.06 -11.19 0.66
CA ALA A 29 -0.34 -10.83 0.77
C ALA A 29 -0.64 -10.78 2.26
N ASP A 30 -0.66 -9.56 2.80
CA ASP A 30 -1.04 -9.29 4.17
C ASP A 30 -2.57 -9.14 4.18
N PRO A 31 -3.31 -10.00 4.92
CA PRO A 31 -4.77 -9.92 4.96
C PRO A 31 -5.30 -8.58 5.46
N VAL A 32 -4.53 -7.83 6.26
CA VAL A 32 -4.89 -6.45 6.66
C VAL A 32 -4.85 -5.52 5.45
N ASN A 33 -3.80 -5.61 4.63
CA ASN A 33 -3.65 -4.82 3.41
C ASN A 33 -4.70 -5.17 2.37
N ASP A 34 -4.96 -6.45 2.15
CA ASP A 34 -5.98 -6.90 1.20
C ASP A 34 -7.38 -6.44 1.62
N GLY A 35 -7.68 -6.49 2.93
CA GLY A 35 -8.92 -6.00 3.50
C GLY A 35 -9.09 -4.49 3.39
N TYR A 36 -8.02 -3.72 3.61
CA TYR A 36 -8.00 -2.26 3.42
C TYR A 36 -8.28 -1.88 1.96
N LEU A 37 -7.57 -2.49 1.02
CA LEU A 37 -7.75 -2.24 -0.41
C LEU A 37 -9.16 -2.62 -0.88
N THR A 38 -9.70 -3.74 -0.40
CA THR A 38 -11.08 -4.13 -0.72
C THR A 38 -12.09 -3.10 -0.23
N GLN A 39 -11.92 -2.57 0.98
CA GLN A 39 -12.80 -1.53 1.52
C GLN A 39 -12.66 -0.20 0.77
N LEU A 40 -11.45 0.19 0.36
CA LEU A 40 -11.25 1.36 -0.50
C LEU A 40 -12.00 1.25 -1.83
N GLN A 41 -11.97 0.08 -2.47
CA GLN A 41 -12.76 -0.15 -3.69
C GLN A 41 -14.26 -0.02 -3.42
N GLY A 42 -14.74 -0.50 -2.26
CA GLY A 42 -16.12 -0.31 -1.81
C GLY A 42 -16.52 1.16 -1.62
N LEU A 43 -15.57 2.04 -1.35
CA LEU A 43 -15.75 3.50 -1.28
C LEU A 43 -15.65 4.20 -2.66
N GLY A 44 -15.44 3.43 -3.73
CA GLY A 44 -15.36 3.92 -5.10
C GLY A 44 -13.95 4.34 -5.54
N PHE A 45 -12.91 4.06 -4.75
CA PHE A 45 -11.54 4.27 -5.19
C PHE A 45 -11.14 3.24 -6.25
N THR A 46 -10.48 3.73 -7.31
CA THR A 46 -9.90 2.88 -8.35
C THR A 46 -8.46 3.29 -8.60
N TRP A 47 -7.59 2.32 -8.85
CA TRP A 47 -6.18 2.56 -9.14
C TRP A 47 -5.68 1.57 -10.20
N PRO A 48 -4.61 1.92 -10.95
CA PRO A 48 -3.97 0.97 -11.86
C PRO A 48 -3.28 -0.15 -11.08
N PRO A 49 -3.11 -1.35 -11.67
CA PRO A 49 -2.34 -2.43 -11.05
C PRO A 49 -0.94 -1.96 -10.63
N GLY A 50 -0.46 -2.44 -9.48
CA GLY A 50 0.86 -2.10 -8.95
C GLY A 50 0.92 -0.83 -8.09
N HIS A 51 -0.23 -0.19 -7.83
CA HIS A 51 -0.33 1.01 -6.98
C HIS A 51 -0.79 0.70 -5.54
N GLU A 52 -1.01 -0.57 -5.22
CA GLU A 52 -1.48 -1.03 -3.91
C GLU A 52 -0.53 -0.58 -2.79
N ALA A 53 0.78 -0.72 -3.00
CA ALA A 53 1.79 -0.33 -2.03
C ALA A 53 1.77 1.18 -1.73
N ALA A 54 1.46 2.02 -2.73
CA ALA A 54 1.34 3.45 -2.52
C ALA A 54 0.10 3.79 -1.67
N LEU A 55 -1.03 3.10 -1.90
CA LEU A 55 -2.25 3.29 -1.12
C LEU A 55 -2.10 2.83 0.33
N ILE A 56 -1.40 1.72 0.55
CA ILE A 56 -1.04 1.24 1.89
C ILE A 56 -0.07 2.22 2.57
N GLY A 57 0.94 2.70 1.84
CA GLY A 57 1.88 3.71 2.35
C GLY A 57 1.19 5.01 2.74
N MET A 58 0.21 5.49 1.96
CA MET A 58 -0.63 6.64 2.34
C MET A 58 -1.40 6.39 3.64
N ALA A 59 -1.93 5.17 3.85
CA ALA A 59 -2.63 4.81 5.07
C ALA A 59 -1.72 4.84 6.31
N GLN A 60 -0.45 4.43 6.14
CA GLN A 60 0.56 4.51 7.19
C GLN A 60 0.96 5.96 7.49
N LEU A 61 1.12 6.80 6.47
CA LEU A 61 1.39 8.23 6.65
C LEU A 61 0.25 8.94 7.38
N ILE A 62 -1.01 8.58 7.10
CA ILE A 62 -2.16 9.08 7.87
C ILE A 62 -1.98 8.79 9.37
N CYS A 63 -1.48 7.61 9.75
CA CYS A 63 -1.21 7.31 11.16
C CYS A 63 -0.09 8.16 11.75
N ASP A 64 0.95 8.45 10.97
CA ASP A 64 2.07 9.30 11.40
C ASP A 64 1.59 10.74 11.63
N ASP A 65 0.77 11.30 10.73
CA ASP A 65 0.21 12.64 10.86
C ASP A 65 -0.68 12.75 12.10
N LEU A 66 -1.57 11.77 12.31
CA LEU A 66 -2.42 11.71 13.50
C LEU A 66 -1.59 11.55 14.79
N GLY A 67 -0.54 10.73 14.77
CA GLY A 67 0.39 10.57 15.89
C GLY A 67 1.19 11.83 16.20
N SER A 68 1.42 12.68 15.20
CA SER A 68 2.08 13.99 15.35
C SER A 68 1.14 15.11 15.83
N GLY A 69 -0.16 14.81 16.00
CA GLY A 69 -1.15 15.71 16.58
C GLY A 69 -2.09 16.39 15.59
N TRP A 70 -2.06 16.00 14.31
CA TRP A 70 -3.02 16.47 13.32
C TRP A 70 -4.41 15.90 13.59
N THR A 71 -5.46 16.66 13.27
CA THR A 71 -6.83 16.13 13.27
C THR A 71 -7.13 15.37 11.98
N ARG A 72 -8.11 14.45 12.00
CA ARG A 72 -8.54 13.74 10.78
C ARG A 72 -8.97 14.70 9.67
N ASP A 73 -9.64 15.80 10.01
CA ASP A 73 -10.07 16.81 9.03
C ASP A 73 -8.87 17.54 8.41
N GLN A 74 -7.84 17.86 9.19
CA GLN A 74 -6.60 18.47 8.69
C GLN A 74 -5.88 17.53 7.71
N VAL A 75 -5.79 16.25 8.05
CA VAL A 75 -5.21 15.23 7.17
C VAL A 75 -6.05 15.06 5.89
N ALA A 76 -7.39 15.05 6.02
CA ALA A 76 -8.27 14.94 4.86
C ALA A 76 -8.16 16.15 3.93
N GLU A 77 -8.05 17.36 4.48
CA GLU A 77 -7.86 18.58 3.70
C GLU A 77 -6.49 18.64 3.02
N ASP A 78 -5.43 18.25 3.72
CA ASP A 78 -4.10 18.15 3.11
C ASP A 78 -4.09 17.15 1.95
N ILE A 79 -4.57 15.93 2.18
CA ILE A 79 -4.64 14.89 1.15
C ILE A 79 -5.52 15.37 -0.02
N HIS A 80 -6.70 15.95 0.25
CA HIS A 80 -7.57 16.45 -0.80
C HIS A 80 -6.90 17.54 -1.62
N SER A 81 -6.21 18.49 -0.98
CA SER A 81 -5.46 19.56 -1.67
C SER A 81 -4.36 19.02 -2.59
N ASN A 82 -3.68 17.93 -2.19
CA ASN A 82 -2.68 17.25 -3.00
C ASN A 82 -3.30 16.41 -4.14
N LEU A 83 -4.60 16.13 -4.09
CA LEU A 83 -5.34 15.29 -5.03
C LEU A 83 -6.36 16.05 -5.89
N ASP A 84 -6.56 17.35 -5.66
CA ASP A 84 -7.67 18.17 -6.19
C ASP A 84 -7.80 18.09 -7.73
N GLY A 85 -6.69 17.95 -8.45
CA GLY A 85 -6.68 17.77 -9.90
C GLY A 85 -7.17 16.41 -10.43
N ARG A 86 -7.50 15.46 -9.55
CA ARG A 86 -7.85 14.07 -9.92
C ARG A 86 -9.34 13.73 -9.78
N GLY A 87 -10.19 14.71 -9.46
CA GLY A 87 -11.64 14.51 -9.37
C GLY A 87 -12.07 13.64 -8.18
N ILE A 88 -11.24 13.56 -7.13
CA ILE A 88 -11.58 12.85 -5.89
C ILE A 88 -12.34 13.81 -4.98
N HIS A 89 -13.53 13.42 -4.55
CA HIS A 89 -14.35 14.25 -3.65
C HIS A 89 -13.77 14.27 -2.22
N TYR A 90 -13.86 15.41 -1.54
CA TYR A 90 -13.41 15.54 -0.15
C TYR A 90 -13.98 14.44 0.78
N GLY A 91 -15.28 14.16 0.69
CA GLY A 91 -15.91 13.10 1.50
C GLY A 91 -15.38 11.68 1.21
N GLN A 92 -14.81 11.42 0.03
CA GLN A 92 -14.10 10.16 -0.22
C GLN A 92 -12.75 10.14 0.50
N VAL A 93 -12.04 11.26 0.55
CA VAL A 93 -10.78 11.40 1.29
C VAL A 93 -11.03 11.25 2.79
N GLU A 94 -12.08 11.85 3.34
CA GLU A 94 -12.47 11.64 4.75
C GLU A 94 -12.72 10.16 5.05
N ALA A 95 -13.46 9.47 4.18
CA ALA A 95 -13.72 8.04 4.33
C ALA A 95 -12.42 7.21 4.28
N MET A 96 -11.47 7.59 3.41
CA MET A 96 -10.14 6.97 3.37
C MET A 96 -9.36 7.21 4.67
N VAL A 97 -9.33 8.44 5.19
CA VAL A 97 -8.65 8.78 6.46
C VAL A 97 -9.26 8.00 7.62
N HIS A 98 -10.59 7.91 7.69
CA HIS A 98 -11.28 7.14 8.72
C HIS A 98 -10.92 5.65 8.64
N LEU A 99 -10.96 5.08 7.44
CA LEU A 99 -10.65 3.67 7.21
C LEU A 99 -9.18 3.36 7.54
N ALA A 100 -8.25 4.18 7.06
CA ALA A 100 -6.83 4.07 7.37
C ALA A 100 -6.59 4.13 8.88
N HIS A 101 -7.24 5.08 9.55
CA HIS A 101 -7.17 5.20 11.01
C HIS A 101 -7.60 3.92 11.73
N SER A 102 -8.77 3.39 11.39
CA SER A 102 -9.30 2.17 12.00
C SER A 102 -8.46 0.91 11.72
N THR A 103 -7.72 0.90 10.60
CA THR A 103 -6.99 -0.28 10.13
C THR A 103 -5.54 -0.30 10.61
N TYR A 104 -4.86 0.84 10.57
CA TYR A 104 -3.40 0.93 10.70
C TYR A 104 -2.91 1.69 11.94
N CYS A 105 -3.80 2.35 12.69
CA CYS A 105 -3.38 3.23 13.79
C CYS A 105 -3.72 2.69 15.19
N PRO A 106 -3.28 1.47 15.60
CA PRO A 106 -3.57 0.95 16.94
C PRO A 106 -2.89 1.76 18.07
N ASN A 107 -1.86 2.55 17.73
CA ASN A 107 -1.07 3.35 18.67
C ASN A 107 -1.23 4.86 18.46
N ALA A 108 -2.13 5.33 17.59
CA ALA A 108 -2.42 6.76 17.50
C ALA A 108 -3.13 7.18 18.79
N THR A 109 -2.35 7.49 19.83
CA THR A 109 -2.90 8.07 21.04
C THR A 109 -3.45 9.43 20.66
N CYS A 110 -4.77 9.60 20.76
CA CYS A 110 -5.43 10.87 20.50
C CYS A 110 -4.65 11.98 21.19
N TRP A 111 -4.10 12.89 20.40
CA TRP A 111 -3.21 13.90 20.94
C TRP A 111 -4.05 14.82 21.83
N VAL A 112 -3.65 14.92 23.10
CA VAL A 112 -4.25 15.89 24.03
C VAL A 112 -3.44 17.16 23.89
N ALA A 113 -4.01 18.17 23.24
CA ALA A 113 -3.32 19.44 23.12
C ALA A 113 -3.10 20.04 24.53
N PRO A 114 -1.86 20.42 24.88
CA PRO A 114 -1.57 20.93 26.21
C PRO A 114 -2.36 22.23 26.43
N GLY A 115 -3.29 22.19 27.40
CA GLY A 115 -4.06 23.35 27.84
C GLY A 115 -5.50 23.47 27.29
N SER A 116 -5.94 22.62 26.35
CA SER A 116 -7.32 22.72 25.81
C SER A 116 -8.29 21.66 26.36
N GLY A 117 -7.79 20.59 26.97
CA GLY A 117 -8.61 19.46 27.42
C GLY A 117 -9.31 18.69 26.30
N ALA A 118 -9.10 19.11 25.04
CA ALA A 118 -9.62 18.44 23.86
C ALA A 118 -8.65 17.33 23.46
N SER A 119 -9.13 16.08 23.56
CA SER A 119 -8.50 14.93 22.93
C SER A 119 -9.00 14.83 21.50
N TRP A 120 -8.12 14.99 20.53
CA TRP A 120 -8.50 14.89 19.12
C TRP A 120 -8.21 13.47 18.62
N CYS A 121 -9.31 12.77 18.31
CA CYS A 121 -9.37 11.65 17.38
C CYS A 121 -10.50 12.00 16.39
#